data_AF-A0A975C762-F1
#
_entry.id   AF-A0A975C762-F1
#
_cell.length_a   1.000
_cell.length_b   1.000
_cell.length_c   1.000
_cell.angle_alpha   90.00
_cell.angle_beta   90.00
_cell.angle_gamma   90.00
#
_symmetry.space_group_name_H-M   'P 1'
#
loop_
_entity.id
_entity.type
_entity.pdbx_description
1 polymer ?
#
loop_
_entity_poly.entity_id
_entity_poly.type
_entity_poly.pdbx_seq_one_letter_code
_entity_poly.pdbx_strand_id
1 'polypeptide(L)'
;MFDFFGRNKLVKDDLKGIAKLMYQDVSEDAWDQENLTKRNLDFSIESIRIIDLYAKRLMGTELLHQHFDNFVVRIGAYVGEVINNNCHMDFCWYEFQAVYDYSPVLHGSDQPKEPYTLLYAKKEDAAILPLWEAAERLKGTSAYPNFLSYVEDMVQNYS
;
A
#
# COMPACT_ATOMS: atom_id res chain seq x y z
N MET A 1 -35.78 23.27 0.12
CA MET A 1 -35.82 21.83 -0.21
C MET A 1 -34.36 21.42 -0.32
N PHE A 2 -33.80 20.87 0.75
CA PHE A 2 -32.39 20.50 0.78
C PHE A 2 -32.28 19.10 0.22
N ASP A 3 -31.87 19.00 -1.03
CA ASP A 3 -31.58 17.72 -1.65
C ASP A 3 -30.36 17.08 -0.97
N PHE A 4 -30.64 16.10 -0.13
CA PHE A 4 -29.70 15.05 0.26
C PHE A 4 -29.51 14.10 -0.94
N PHE A 5 -28.88 14.58 -2.02
CA PHE A 5 -28.40 13.66 -3.06
C PHE A 5 -27.24 12.84 -2.50
N GLY A 6 -27.34 11.51 -2.68
CA GLY A 6 -26.74 10.50 -1.81
C GLY A 6 -25.24 10.64 -1.61
N ARG A 7 -24.79 10.50 -0.36
CA ARG A 7 -23.37 10.28 -0.08
C ARG A 7 -22.95 9.03 -0.86
N ASN A 8 -22.01 9.19 -1.79
CA ASN A 8 -21.43 8.05 -2.50
C ASN A 8 -20.96 7.04 -1.46
N LYS A 9 -21.37 5.78 -1.62
CA LYS A 9 -21.15 4.76 -0.61
C LYS A 9 -19.69 4.33 -0.68
N LEU A 10 -18.97 4.42 0.45
CA LEU A 10 -17.66 3.81 0.59
C LEU A 10 -17.73 2.31 0.25
N VAL A 11 -16.86 1.86 -0.66
CA VAL A 11 -16.73 0.46 -1.07
C VAL A 11 -15.47 -0.11 -0.41
N LYS A 12 -15.67 -1.06 0.51
CA LYS A 12 -14.57 -1.72 1.23
C LYS A 12 -13.86 -2.68 0.29
N ASP A 13 -12.56 -2.77 0.47
CA ASP A 13 -11.71 -3.79 -0.13
C ASP A 13 -10.98 -4.55 0.98
N ASP A 14 -10.28 -5.64 0.66
CA ASP A 14 -9.50 -6.43 1.61
C ASP A 14 -8.17 -6.87 1.02
N LEU A 15 -7.14 -6.07 1.26
CA LEU A 15 -5.77 -6.37 0.85
C LEU A 15 -4.99 -7.14 1.93
N LYS A 16 -5.59 -7.44 3.08
CA LYS A 16 -4.90 -8.18 4.15
C LYS A 16 -4.54 -9.59 3.71
N GLY A 17 -5.41 -10.23 2.91
CA GLY A 17 -5.11 -11.52 2.28
C GLY A 17 -3.95 -11.40 1.30
N ILE A 18 -3.94 -10.35 0.47
CA ILE A 18 -2.91 -10.12 -0.54
C ILE A 18 -1.54 -9.82 0.10
N ALA A 19 -1.51 -9.07 1.20
CA ALA A 19 -0.29 -8.80 1.93
C ALA A 19 0.43 -10.08 2.39
N LYS A 20 -0.32 -11.13 2.75
CA LYS A 20 0.26 -12.41 3.17
C LYS A 20 0.89 -13.19 2.02
N LEU A 21 0.50 -12.93 0.77
CA LEU A 21 1.13 -13.56 -0.39
C LEU A 21 2.62 -13.24 -0.48
N MET A 22 3.07 -12.13 0.12
CA MET A 22 4.50 -11.81 0.21
C MET A 22 5.34 -12.92 0.85
N TYR A 23 4.77 -13.78 1.71
CA TYR A 23 5.48 -14.92 2.30
C TYR A 23 4.77 -16.27 2.13
N GLN A 24 3.64 -16.30 1.42
CA GLN A 24 2.89 -17.53 1.14
C GLN A 24 3.06 -18.00 -0.30
N ASP A 25 3.31 -17.09 -1.23
CA ASP A 25 3.48 -17.35 -2.65
C ASP A 25 4.82 -16.75 -3.11
N VAL A 26 5.88 -17.46 -2.74
CA VAL A 26 7.28 -17.04 -2.88
C VAL A 26 7.92 -17.79 -4.05
N SER A 27 8.71 -17.08 -4.86
CA SER A 27 9.39 -17.66 -6.02
C SER A 27 10.43 -18.71 -5.62
N GLU A 28 10.88 -19.55 -6.55
CA GLU A 28 11.95 -20.53 -6.29
C GLU A 28 13.35 -19.89 -6.14
N ASP A 29 13.49 -18.57 -6.29
CA ASP A 29 14.76 -17.86 -6.06
C ASP A 29 15.23 -18.08 -4.62
N ALA A 30 16.51 -18.43 -4.46
CA ALA A 30 17.07 -18.79 -3.15
C ALA A 30 17.02 -17.62 -2.15
N TRP A 31 17.21 -16.39 -2.62
CA TRP A 31 17.13 -15.22 -1.76
C TRP A 31 15.68 -15.00 -1.30
N ASP A 32 14.72 -15.12 -2.21
CA ASP A 32 13.29 -14.99 -1.88
C ASP A 32 12.87 -16.04 -0.84
N GLN A 33 13.24 -17.31 -1.02
CA GLN A 33 12.93 -18.40 -0.07
C GLN A 33 13.53 -18.18 1.33
N GLU A 34 14.73 -17.61 1.40
CA GLU A 34 15.40 -17.32 2.68
C GLU A 34 14.80 -16.09 3.38
N ASN A 35 14.39 -15.06 2.62
CA ASN A 35 14.07 -13.75 3.17
C ASN A 35 12.57 -13.48 3.28
N LEU A 36 11.78 -13.89 2.29
CA LEU A 36 10.34 -13.64 2.22
C LEU A 36 9.55 -14.70 3.00
N THR A 37 9.85 -14.83 4.29
CA THR A 37 9.22 -15.83 5.16
C THR A 37 8.26 -15.18 6.15
N LYS A 38 7.27 -15.94 6.64
CA LYS A 38 6.33 -15.44 7.66
C LYS A 38 7.02 -14.91 8.93
N ARG A 39 8.19 -15.46 9.26
CA ARG A 39 8.99 -15.03 10.42
C ARG A 39 9.60 -13.65 10.20
N ASN A 40 10.07 -13.40 8.99
CA ASN A 40 10.76 -12.17 8.61
C ASN A 40 9.78 -11.05 8.23
N LEU A 41 8.63 -11.43 7.68
CA LEU A 41 7.55 -10.56 7.24
C LEU A 41 6.37 -10.63 8.22
N ASP A 42 6.60 -10.10 9.42
CA ASP A 42 5.70 -10.16 10.58
C ASP A 42 4.81 -8.92 10.75
N PHE A 43 4.76 -8.05 9.73
CA PHE A 43 4.07 -6.76 9.74
C PHE A 43 4.61 -5.73 10.75
N SER A 44 5.83 -5.90 11.24
CA SER A 44 6.55 -4.85 11.99
C SER A 44 7.16 -3.79 11.04
N ILE A 45 7.49 -2.61 11.58
CA ILE A 45 8.24 -1.58 10.82
C ILE A 45 9.59 -2.15 10.34
N GLU A 46 10.29 -2.93 11.17
CA GLU A 46 11.59 -3.52 10.80
C GLU A 46 11.48 -4.49 9.62
N SER A 47 10.36 -5.19 9.45
CA SER A 47 10.13 -6.09 8.31
C SER A 47 10.19 -5.36 6.95
N ILE A 48 9.96 -4.03 6.92
CA ILE A 48 10.03 -3.22 5.71
C ILE A 48 11.45 -3.19 5.13
N ARG A 49 12.49 -3.35 5.95
CA ARG A 49 13.87 -3.44 5.44
C ARG A 49 14.06 -4.59 4.45
N ILE A 50 13.35 -5.70 4.65
CA ILE A 50 13.38 -6.85 3.76
C ILE A 50 12.61 -6.55 2.47
N ILE A 51 11.47 -5.85 2.59
CA ILE A 51 10.70 -5.39 1.43
C ILE A 51 11.51 -4.41 0.58
N ASP A 52 12.30 -3.52 1.20
CA ASP A 52 13.21 -2.61 0.49
C ASP A 52 14.30 -3.36 -0.29
N LEU A 53 14.92 -4.36 0.33
CA LEU A 53 15.90 -5.20 -0.34
C LEU A 53 15.28 -5.97 -1.51
N TYR A 54 14.08 -6.52 -1.31
CA TYR A 54 13.35 -7.23 -2.34
C TYR A 54 12.98 -6.32 -3.53
N ALA A 55 12.41 -5.14 -3.26
CA ALA A 55 12.07 -4.17 -4.30
C ALA A 55 13.31 -3.74 -5.10
N LYS A 56 14.44 -3.52 -4.42
CA LYS A 56 15.71 -3.20 -5.09
C LYS A 56 16.19 -4.33 -6.01
N ARG A 57 15.95 -5.60 -5.66
CA ARG A 57 16.26 -6.75 -6.53
C ARG A 57 15.34 -6.83 -7.75
N LEU A 58 14.08 -6.43 -7.61
CA LEU A 58 13.10 -6.41 -8.70
C LEU A 58 13.34 -5.27 -9.70
N MET A 59 13.77 -4.11 -9.22
CA MET A 59 13.95 -2.92 -10.06
C MET A 59 14.90 -3.17 -11.23
N GLY A 60 14.45 -2.84 -12.44
CA GLY A 60 15.21 -3.02 -13.68
C GLY A 60 15.20 -4.45 -14.24
N THR A 61 14.45 -5.37 -13.63
CA THR A 61 14.26 -6.73 -14.16
C THR A 61 13.11 -6.79 -15.16
N GLU A 62 13.21 -7.69 -16.14
CA GLU A 62 12.12 -7.98 -17.08
C GLU A 62 10.89 -8.56 -16.37
N LEU A 63 11.11 -9.30 -15.27
CA LEU A 63 10.05 -9.84 -14.42
C LEU A 63 9.14 -8.72 -13.87
N LEU A 64 9.74 -7.65 -13.38
CA LEU A 64 9.00 -6.48 -12.89
C LEU A 64 8.17 -5.84 -14.02
N HIS A 65 8.72 -5.72 -15.23
CA HIS A 65 7.99 -5.14 -16.35
C HIS A 65 6.78 -5.98 -16.76
N GLN A 66 6.91 -7.31 -16.77
CA GLN A 66 5.84 -8.22 -17.19
C GLN A 66 4.72 -8.37 -16.16
N HIS A 67 5.02 -8.15 -14.89
CA HIS A 67 4.09 -8.37 -13.78
C HIS A 67 4.01 -7.17 -12.83
N PHE A 68 4.16 -5.96 -13.38
CA PHE A 68 4.25 -4.71 -12.61
C PHE A 68 3.11 -4.55 -11.61
N ASP A 69 1.86 -4.66 -12.07
CA ASP A 69 0.68 -4.47 -11.24
C ASP A 69 0.60 -5.51 -10.10
N ASN A 70 1.02 -6.76 -10.35
CA ASN A 70 1.06 -7.80 -9.33
C ASN A 70 2.05 -7.46 -8.21
N PHE A 71 3.24 -6.94 -8.55
CA PHE A 71 4.22 -6.51 -7.55
C PHE A 71 3.75 -5.28 -6.79
N VAL A 72 3.19 -4.29 -7.49
CA VAL A 72 2.61 -3.08 -6.88
C VAL A 72 1.56 -3.45 -5.84
N VAL A 73 0.61 -4.30 -6.19
CA VAL A 73 -0.47 -4.69 -5.28
C VAL A 73 0.08 -5.47 -4.09
N ARG A 74 0.95 -6.47 -4.29
CA ARG A 74 1.50 -7.29 -3.19
C ARG A 74 2.37 -6.50 -2.23
N ILE A 75 3.31 -5.71 -2.76
CA ILE A 75 4.21 -4.87 -1.97
C ILE A 75 3.41 -3.76 -1.27
N GLY A 76 2.55 -3.05 -2.01
CA GLY A 76 1.70 -1.99 -1.46
C GLY A 76 0.75 -2.48 -0.37
N ALA A 77 0.14 -3.66 -0.56
CA ALA A 77 -0.69 -4.29 0.47
C ALA A 77 0.10 -4.57 1.75
N TYR A 78 1.30 -5.13 1.63
CA TYR A 78 2.15 -5.42 2.78
C TYR A 78 2.59 -4.14 3.51
N VAL A 79 3.07 -3.15 2.76
CA VAL A 79 3.45 -1.84 3.30
C VAL A 79 2.27 -1.18 4.01
N GLY A 80 1.08 -1.23 3.42
CA GLY A 80 -0.14 -0.70 4.02
C GLY A 80 -0.54 -1.42 5.31
N GLU A 81 -0.46 -2.75 5.37
CA GLU A 81 -0.72 -3.50 6.60
C GLU A 81 0.30 -3.20 7.70
N VAL A 82 1.58 -2.96 7.36
CA VAL A 82 2.58 -2.50 8.32
C VAL A 82 2.19 -1.13 8.89
N ILE A 83 1.83 -0.16 8.05
CA ILE A 83 1.36 1.15 8.51
C ILE A 83 0.14 0.98 9.42
N ASN A 84 -0.88 0.26 8.96
CA ASN A 84 -2.13 0.05 9.71
C ASN A 84 -1.91 -0.61 11.08
N ASN A 85 -0.99 -1.56 11.18
CA ASN A 85 -0.68 -2.22 12.46
C ASN A 85 0.11 -1.35 13.44
N ASN A 86 0.72 -0.26 12.99
CA ASN A 86 1.63 0.56 13.78
C ASN A 86 1.13 2.01 13.99
N CYS A 87 -0.04 2.38 13.44
CA CYS A 87 -0.70 3.66 13.67
C CYS A 87 -1.80 3.56 14.75
N HIS A 88 -2.23 4.70 15.29
CA HIS A 88 -3.35 4.77 16.25
C HIS A 88 -4.72 5.02 15.59
N MET A 89 -4.73 5.40 14.31
CA MET A 89 -5.96 5.62 13.54
C MET A 89 -6.61 4.32 13.05
N ASP A 90 -7.93 4.34 12.90
CA ASP A 90 -8.76 3.20 12.46
C ASP A 90 -8.84 3.14 10.92
N PHE A 91 -7.71 2.84 10.28
CA PHE A 91 -7.65 2.70 8.82
C PHE A 91 -8.29 1.39 8.35
N CYS A 92 -9.09 1.50 7.28
CA CYS A 92 -9.61 0.35 6.53
C CYS A 92 -9.27 0.52 5.05
N TRP A 93 -9.19 -0.60 4.32
CA TRP A 93 -9.04 -0.60 2.88
C TRP A 93 -10.35 -0.24 2.18
N TYR A 94 -10.27 0.70 1.25
CA TYR A 94 -11.38 1.11 0.39
C TYR A 94 -10.92 1.35 -1.04
N GLU A 95 -11.83 1.17 -1.99
CA GLU A 95 -11.62 1.60 -3.37
C GLU A 95 -11.42 3.11 -3.44
N PHE A 96 -10.39 3.54 -4.17
CA PHE A 96 -10.00 4.94 -4.32
C PHE A 96 -11.16 5.81 -4.78
N GLN A 97 -11.86 5.39 -5.84
CA GLN A 97 -12.95 6.19 -6.42
C GLN A 97 -14.09 6.38 -5.42
N ALA A 98 -14.40 5.35 -4.62
CA ALA A 98 -15.43 5.45 -3.58
C ALA A 98 -15.05 6.45 -2.49
N VAL A 99 -13.76 6.58 -2.14
CA VAL A 99 -13.27 7.59 -1.19
C VAL A 99 -13.25 8.98 -1.83
N TYR A 100 -12.76 9.09 -3.07
CA TYR A 100 -12.71 10.35 -3.84
C TYR A 100 -14.11 10.97 -3.97
N ASP A 101 -15.10 10.14 -4.27
CA ASP A 101 -16.50 10.55 -4.40
C ASP A 101 -17.19 10.84 -3.06
N TYR A 102 -16.64 10.33 -1.96
CA TYR A 102 -17.17 10.46 -0.60
C TYR A 102 -16.58 11.65 0.16
N SER A 103 -15.30 11.95 -0.04
CA SER A 103 -14.52 12.92 0.75
C SER A 103 -13.62 13.81 -0.12
N PRO A 104 -13.49 15.10 0.21
CA PRO A 104 -12.58 16.00 -0.47
C PRO A 104 -11.10 15.76 -0.15
N VAL A 105 -10.74 14.84 0.75
CA VAL A 105 -9.33 14.58 1.14
C VAL A 105 -8.45 14.22 -0.07
N LEU A 106 -9.04 13.66 -1.13
CA LEU A 106 -8.36 13.30 -2.37
C LEU A 106 -8.55 14.33 -3.50
N HIS A 107 -9.24 15.44 -3.26
CA HIS A 107 -9.41 16.48 -4.29
C HIS A 107 -8.08 17.20 -4.53
N GLY A 108 -7.52 17.02 -5.73
CA GLY A 108 -6.24 17.61 -6.12
C GLY A 108 -5.08 16.61 -6.17
N SER A 109 -5.29 15.36 -5.74
CA SER A 109 -4.38 14.27 -6.13
C SER A 109 -4.62 13.90 -7.59
N ASP A 110 -3.55 13.64 -8.34
CA ASP A 110 -3.68 13.02 -9.66
C ASP A 110 -4.48 11.73 -9.51
N GLN A 111 -5.55 11.59 -10.31
CA GLN A 111 -6.35 10.37 -10.27
C GLN A 111 -5.48 9.21 -10.74
N PRO A 112 -5.31 8.17 -9.92
CA PRO A 112 -4.59 6.99 -10.37
C PRO A 112 -5.35 6.39 -11.55
N LYS A 113 -4.61 6.00 -12.59
CA LYS A 113 -5.18 5.28 -13.74
C LYS A 113 -5.47 3.86 -13.28
N GLU A 114 -6.75 3.53 -13.09
CA GLU A 114 -7.35 2.22 -12.74
C GLU A 114 -7.92 2.15 -11.30
N PRO A 115 -8.80 1.20 -10.96
CA PRO A 115 -9.25 1.08 -9.58
C PRO A 115 -8.05 0.73 -8.68
N TYR A 116 -7.60 1.72 -7.93
CA TYR A 116 -6.64 1.56 -6.84
C TYR A 116 -7.38 1.43 -5.51
N THR A 117 -6.71 0.83 -4.55
CA THR A 117 -7.19 0.71 -3.18
C THR A 117 -6.25 1.45 -2.23
N LEU A 118 -6.83 2.06 -1.20
CA LEU A 118 -6.13 2.93 -0.27
C LEU A 118 -6.60 2.68 1.16
N LEU A 119 -5.80 3.12 2.12
CA LEU A 119 -6.17 3.12 3.53
C LEU A 119 -6.90 4.43 3.84
N TYR A 120 -8.13 4.34 4.35
CA TYR A 120 -8.92 5.51 4.74
C TYR A 120 -9.42 5.39 6.17
N ALA A 121 -9.12 6.41 6.97
CA ALA A 121 -9.61 6.59 8.33
C ALA A 121 -10.78 7.57 8.30
N LYS A 122 -12.00 7.04 8.36
CA LYS A 122 -13.23 7.79 8.08
C LYS A 122 -13.51 8.90 9.09
N LYS A 123 -13.13 8.74 10.36
CA LYS A 123 -13.46 9.72 11.41
C LYS A 123 -12.57 10.94 11.30
N GLU A 124 -11.31 10.72 10.96
CA GLU A 124 -10.25 11.71 10.85
C GLU A 124 -10.19 12.34 9.44
N ASP A 125 -10.89 11.71 8.48
CA ASP A 125 -10.87 12.07 7.06
C ASP A 125 -9.44 12.08 6.50
N ALA A 126 -8.69 11.03 6.79
CA ALA A 126 -7.30 10.84 6.37
C ALA A 126 -7.16 9.66 5.43
N ALA A 127 -6.33 9.81 4.39
CA ALA A 127 -6.07 8.78 3.40
C ALA A 127 -4.56 8.55 3.24
N ILE A 128 -4.17 7.28 3.08
CA ILE A 128 -2.81 6.86 2.77
C ILE A 128 -2.87 6.01 1.51
N LEU A 129 -1.90 6.18 0.60
CA LEU A 129 -1.86 5.55 -0.72
C LEU A 129 -0.66 4.55 -0.85
N PRO A 130 -0.61 3.42 -0.11
CA PRO A 130 0.56 2.54 -0.14
C PRO A 130 0.85 1.92 -1.50
N LEU A 131 -0.19 1.61 -2.28
CA LEU A 131 -0.04 1.03 -3.63
C LEU A 131 0.52 2.04 -4.61
N TRP A 132 0.14 3.30 -4.49
CA TRP A 132 0.72 4.38 -5.29
C TRP A 132 2.21 4.52 -5.00
N GLU A 133 2.58 4.55 -3.72
CA GLU A 133 3.98 4.64 -3.31
C GLU A 133 4.79 3.43 -3.79
N ALA A 134 4.22 2.22 -3.73
CA ALA A 134 4.85 1.03 -4.32
C ALA A 134 5.07 1.16 -5.83
N ALA A 135 4.09 1.68 -6.57
CA ALA A 135 4.23 1.92 -8.01
C ALA A 135 5.35 2.94 -8.31
N GLU A 136 5.35 4.09 -7.63
CA GLU A 136 6.36 5.12 -7.83
C GLU A 136 7.75 4.63 -7.43
N ARG A 137 7.85 3.84 -6.36
CA ARG A 137 9.13 3.25 -5.94
C ARG A 137 9.68 2.28 -6.97
N LEU A 138 8.84 1.38 -7.50
CA LEU A 138 9.25 0.39 -8.50
C LEU A 138 9.56 1.02 -9.87
N LYS A 139 8.94 2.16 -10.21
CA LYS A 139 9.30 2.99 -11.37
C LYS A 139 10.57 3.81 -11.16
N GLY A 140 11.01 3.98 -9.91
CA GLY A 140 12.14 4.86 -9.55
C GLY A 140 11.79 6.35 -9.54
N THR A 141 10.51 6.70 -9.41
CA THR A 141 9.98 8.08 -9.41
C THR A 141 9.49 8.54 -8.03
N SER A 142 9.50 7.67 -7.03
CA SER A 142 9.12 8.00 -5.65
C SER A 142 9.94 9.15 -5.07
N ALA A 143 9.27 10.00 -4.28
CA ALA A 143 9.88 11.05 -3.49
C ALA A 143 10.58 10.53 -2.22
N TYR A 144 10.20 9.33 -1.74
CA TYR A 144 10.84 8.68 -0.61
C TYR A 144 12.06 7.85 -1.09
N PRO A 145 13.16 7.85 -0.33
CA PRO A 145 14.35 7.11 -0.71
C PRO A 145 14.16 5.58 -0.65
N ASN A 146 13.22 5.12 0.19
CA ASN A 146 12.90 3.72 0.44
C ASN A 146 11.54 3.61 1.16
N PHE A 147 10.98 2.39 1.23
CA PHE A 147 9.71 2.15 1.90
C PHE A 147 9.78 2.37 3.40
N LEU A 148 10.92 2.09 4.04
CA LEU A 148 11.06 2.33 5.48
C LEU A 148 10.81 3.80 5.83
N SER A 149 11.42 4.73 5.10
CA SER A 149 11.22 6.17 5.31
C SER A 149 9.78 6.61 5.07
N TYR A 150 9.09 6.01 4.08
CA TYR A 150 7.66 6.26 3.87
C TYR A 150 6.82 5.76 5.04
N VAL A 151 7.06 4.52 5.50
CA VAL A 151 6.32 3.91 6.62
C VAL A 151 6.55 4.69 7.91
N GLU A 152 7.79 5.07 8.21
CA GLU A 152 8.12 5.87 9.40
C GLU A 152 7.41 7.22 9.39
N ASP A 153 7.38 7.92 8.25
CA ASP A 153 6.68 9.19 8.10
C ASP A 153 5.16 9.03 8.27
N MET A 154 4.55 8.02 7.64
CA MET A 154 3.12 7.75 7.79
C MET A 154 2.77 7.38 9.24
N VAL A 155 3.55 6.51 9.87
CA VAL A 155 3.33 6.13 11.28
C VAL A 155 3.48 7.34 12.20
N GLN A 156 4.48 8.19 11.97
CA GLN A 156 4.67 9.40 12.77
C GLN A 156 3.53 10.41 12.61
N ASN A 157 2.97 10.55 11.40
CA ASN A 157 1.90 11.52 11.13
C ASN A 157 0.51 11.03 11.60
N TYR A 158 0.33 9.72 11.78
CA TYR A 158 -0.97 9.10 12.10
C TYR A 158 -0.97 8.26 13.39
N SER A 159 0.04 8.44 14.24
CA SER A 159 0.07 7.98 15.64
C SER A 159 -0.23 9.14 16.59
#